data_AF-A0A8X6PD75-F1
#
_entry.id   AF-A0A8X6PD75-F1
#
_cell.length_a   1.000
_cell.length_b   1.000
_cell.length_c   1.000
_cell.angle_alpha   90.00
_cell.angle_beta   90.00
_cell.angle_gamma   90.00
#
_symmetry.space_group_name_H-M   'P 1'
#
loop_
_entity.id
_entity.type
_entity.pdbx_description
1 polymer ?
#
loop_
_entity_poly.entity_id
_entity_poly.type
_entity_poly.pdbx_seq_one_letter_code
_entity_poly.pdbx_strand_id
1 'polypeptide(L)' 'QRFAMLEMKTMISTIFRSYRVQSLDPRDVALPVMQGTLRSSIPIRVRIRPRKS' A
#
# COMPACT_ATOMS: atom_id res chain seq x y z
N GLN A 1 10.99 -0.47 17.22
CA GLN A 1 9.72 0.02 16.61
C GLN A 1 9.80 1.43 16.00
N ARG A 2 10.52 2.41 16.59
CA ARG A 2 10.55 3.80 16.09
C ARG A 2 10.99 3.94 14.62
N PHE A 3 11.98 3.15 14.19
CA PHE A 3 12.49 3.19 12.81
C PHE A 3 11.46 2.77 11.76
N ALA A 4 10.76 1.64 11.97
CA ALA A 4 9.73 1.18 11.03
C ALA A 4 8.59 2.20 10.84
N MET A 5 8.16 2.85 11.93
CA MET A 5 7.13 3.89 11.86
C MET A 5 7.59 5.15 11.14
N LEU A 6 8.84 5.58 11.36
CA LEU A 6 9.42 6.73 10.68
C LEU A 6 9.51 6.47 9.17
N GLU A 7 10.01 5.30 8.80
CA GLU A 7 10.16 4.88 7.41
C GLU A 7 8.81 4.82 6.70
N MET A 8 7.82 4.13 7.28
CA MET A 8 6.47 4.03 6.71
C MET A 8 5.84 5.42 6.52
N LYS A 9 5.92 6.31 7.52
CA LYS A 9 5.37 7.67 7.41
C LYS A 9 6.07 8.48 6.32
N THR A 10 7.38 8.41 6.25
CA THR A 10 8.18 9.16 5.26
C THR A 10 7.88 8.68 3.85
N MET A 11 7.82 7.35 3.64
CA MET A 11 7.47 6.75 2.37
C MET A 11 6.04 7.10 1.95
N ILE A 12 5.04 6.90 2.82
CA ILE A 12 3.63 7.16 2.51
C ILE A 12 3.38 8.64 2.21
N SER A 13 3.96 9.54 3.02
CA SER A 13 3.82 10.99 2.82
C SER A 13 4.41 11.45 1.47
N THR A 14 5.56 10.91 1.09
CA THR A 14 6.19 11.20 -0.21
C THR A 14 5.32 10.71 -1.37
N ILE A 15 4.80 9.48 -1.28
CA ILE A 15 3.95 8.91 -2.31
C ILE A 15 2.66 9.73 -2.47
N PHE A 16 1.95 10.03 -1.38
CA PHE A 16 0.67 10.75 -1.45
C PHE A 16 0.81 12.24 -1.84
N ARG A 17 1.97 12.84 -1.62
CA ARG A 17 2.26 14.20 -2.08
C ARG A 17 2.37 14.27 -3.60
N SER A 18 3.03 13.30 -4.21
CA SER A 18 3.37 13.35 -5.64
C SER A 18 2.52 12.44 -6.53
N TYR A 19 1.78 11.49 -5.96
CA TYR A 19 1.05 10.47 -6.71
C TYR A 19 -0.35 10.22 -6.16
N ARG A 20 -1.25 9.80 -7.06
CA ARG A 20 -2.52 9.15 -6.72
C ARG A 20 -2.36 7.64 -6.86
N VAL A 21 -2.67 6.93 -5.79
CA VAL A 21 -2.68 5.46 -5.73
C VAL A 21 -4.13 4.97 -5.78
N GLN A 22 -4.43 4.03 -6.67
CA GLN A 22 -5.77 3.46 -6.83
C GLN A 22 -5.67 1.93 -6.84
N SER A 23 -6.56 1.26 -6.11
CA SER A 23 -6.72 -0.19 -6.22
C SER A 23 -7.35 -0.54 -7.56
N LEU A 24 -6.84 -1.57 -8.22
CA LEU A 24 -7.48 -2.18 -9.39
C LEU A 24 -8.35 -3.38 -8.99
N ASP A 25 -8.24 -3.82 -7.74
CA ASP A 25 -9.02 -4.92 -7.18
C ASP A 25 -10.11 -4.40 -6.24
N PRO A 26 -11.31 -5.02 -6.24
CA PRO A 26 -12.30 -4.85 -5.19
C PRO A 26 -11.75 -5.24 -3.80
N ARG A 27 -12.30 -4.65 -2.74
CA ARG A 27 -11.75 -4.82 -1.37
C ARG A 27 -11.95 -6.23 -0.80
N ASP A 28 -13.04 -6.87 -1.17
CA ASP A 28 -13.43 -8.25 -0.84
C ASP A 28 -12.45 -9.30 -1.38
N VAL A 29 -11.64 -8.93 -2.37
CA VAL A 29 -10.66 -9.82 -3.00
C VAL A 29 -9.34 -9.90 -2.20
N ALA A 30 -9.11 -8.97 -1.26
CA ALA A 30 -7.94 -8.99 -0.38
C ALA A 30 -8.10 -10.01 0.77
N LEU A 31 -8.06 -11.30 0.44
CA LEU A 31 -8.20 -12.40 1.40
C LEU A 31 -6.89 -12.58 2.20
N PRO A 32 -6.88 -12.35 3.52
CA PRO A 32 -5.68 -12.51 4.33
C PRO A 32 -5.35 -13.99 4.58
N VAL A 33 -4.06 -14.32 4.65
CA VAL A 33 -3.54 -15.64 5.04
C VAL A 33 -2.49 -15.49 6.13
N MET A 34 -2.50 -16.40 7.11
CA MET A 34 -1.56 -16.44 8.24
C MET A 34 -0.55 -17.57 8.04
N GLN A 35 0.69 -17.23 7.72
CA GLN A 35 1.81 -18.16 7.54
C GLN A 35 3.06 -17.58 8.21
N GLY A 36 3.06 -17.54 9.55
CA GLY A 36 4.09 -16.86 10.37
C GLY A 36 3.93 -15.33 10.41
N THR A 37 3.47 -14.71 9.33
CA THR A 37 3.01 -13.31 9.27
C THR A 37 1.68 -13.22 8.55
N LEU A 38 0.90 -12.16 8.86
CA LEU A 38 -0.34 -11.85 8.16
C LEU A 38 -0.01 -11.21 6.82
N ARG A 39 -0.46 -11.81 5.71
CA ARG A 39 -0.22 -11.30 4.36
C ARG A 39 -1.42 -11.53 3.46
N SER A 40 -1.48 -10.83 2.33
CA SER A 40 -2.47 -11.12 1.29
C SER A 40 -2.20 -12.49 0.66
N SER A 41 -3.24 -13.29 0.46
CA SER A 41 -3.16 -14.59 -0.23
C SER A 41 -2.90 -14.45 -1.73
N ILE A 42 -3.29 -13.31 -2.31
CA ILE A 42 -3.10 -12.97 -3.73
C ILE A 42 -2.37 -11.63 -3.88
N PRO A 43 -1.72 -11.38 -5.02
CA PRO A 43 -1.13 -10.06 -5.31
C PRO A 43 -2.19 -8.96 -5.34
N ILE A 44 -1.90 -7.81 -4.72
CA ILE A 44 -2.76 -6.62 -4.77
C ILE A 44 -2.30 -5.75 -5.93
N ARG A 45 -3.18 -5.49 -6.89
CA ARG A 45 -2.87 -4.67 -8.05
C ARG A 45 -3.20 -3.21 -7.75
N VAL A 46 -2.18 -2.37 -7.84
CA VAL A 46 -2.32 -0.91 -7.64
C VAL A 46 -1.87 -0.17 -8.89
N ARG A 47 -2.55 0.95 -9.15
CA ARG A 47 -2.17 1.91 -10.19
C ARG A 47 -1.67 3.18 -9.53
N ILE A 48 -0.44 3.57 -9.86
CA ILE A 48 0.20 4.81 -9.40
C ILE A 48 0.22 5.78 -10.57
N ARG A 49 -0.29 7.00 -10.37
CA ARG A 49 -0.27 8.07 -11.37
C ARG A 49 0.27 9.35 -10.76
N PRO A 50 1.05 10.16 -11.50
CA PRO A 50 1.44 11.48 -11.03
C PRO A 50 0.21 12.29 -10.61
N ARG A 51 0.30 12.95 -9.47
CA ARG A 51 -0.69 13.93 -9.05
C ARG A 51 -0.44 15.17 -9.90
N LYS A 52 -1.39 15.52 -10.78
CA LYS A 52 -1.33 16.79 -11.53
C LYS A 52 -1.18 17.92 -10.51
N SER A 53 -0.16 18.76 -10.71
CA SER A 53 -0.08 20.06 -10.04
C SER A 53 -1.12 21.00 -10.63
#